data_AF-A0A016W930-F1
#
_entry.id   AF-A0A016W930-F1
#
_cell.length_a   1.000
_cell.length_b   1.000
_cell.length_c   1.000
_cell.angle_alpha   90.00
_cell.angle_beta   90.00
_cell.angle_gamma   90.00
#
_symmetry.space_group_name_H-M   'P 1'
#
loop_
_entity.id
_entity.type
_entity.pdbx_description
1 polymer ?
#
loop_
_entity_poly.entity_id
_entity_poly.type
_entity_poly.pdbx_seq_one_letter_code
_entity_poly.pdbx_strand_id
1 'polypeptide(L)'
;MRAVVLFLIIIIALKCDDDDDDAPTCTNAKGEKVENGTKWIDRGYVKQCIHIENEKQSGTATIIVACLSRYYQEIPINTEMTVRGKKFKCEKNGNITSLVEVH
;
A
#
# COMPACT_ATOMS: atom_id res chain seq x y z
N MET A 1 -46.48 -48.06 16.47
CA MET A 1 -45.03 -48.10 16.14
C MET A 1 -44.86 -47.27 14.87
N ARG A 2 -44.68 -45.95 14.99
CA ARG A 2 -43.40 -45.22 14.88
C ARG A 2 -42.64 -45.50 13.58
N ALA A 3 -42.86 -44.64 12.59
CA ALA A 3 -41.88 -44.33 11.54
C ALA A 3 -42.05 -42.85 11.16
N VAL A 4 -41.53 -41.97 12.01
CA VAL A 4 -41.37 -40.53 11.76
C VAL A 4 -39.86 -40.26 11.80
N VAL A 5 -39.17 -40.53 10.69
CA VAL A 5 -37.75 -40.20 10.44
C VAL A 5 -37.62 -40.42 8.91
N LEU A 6 -37.28 -39.52 8.00
CA LEU A 6 -36.45 -38.32 8.01
C LEU A 6 -37.04 -37.31 7.00
N PHE A 7 -37.68 -36.25 7.48
CA PHE A 7 -37.49 -34.93 6.88
C PHE A 7 -36.26 -34.33 7.59
N LEU A 8 -35.48 -33.48 6.90
CA LEU A 8 -34.15 -32.98 7.29
C LEU A 8 -33.08 -34.05 6.95
N ILE A 9 -32.15 -33.89 6.02
CA ILE A 9 -31.17 -32.81 5.85
C ILE A 9 -30.61 -32.96 4.42
N ILE A 10 -31.14 -32.25 3.43
CA ILE A 10 -30.40 -31.92 2.20
C ILE A 10 -30.68 -30.45 1.86
N ILE A 11 -30.46 -29.61 2.86
CA ILE A 11 -29.96 -28.26 2.62
C ILE A 11 -28.49 -28.37 3.03
N ILE A 12 -27.72 -29.16 2.27
CA ILE A 12 -26.27 -29.01 2.31
C ILE A 12 -26.09 -27.63 1.71
N ALA A 13 -25.87 -26.69 2.62
CA ALA A 13 -25.59 -25.32 2.32
C ALA A 13 -24.66 -25.27 1.12
N LEU A 14 -25.15 -24.65 0.05
CA LEU A 14 -24.36 -23.73 -0.75
C LEU A 14 -23.75 -22.73 0.24
N LYS A 15 -22.73 -23.15 0.99
CA LYS A 15 -21.67 -22.24 1.36
C LYS A 15 -20.92 -22.09 0.05
N CYS A 16 -21.39 -21.13 -0.75
CA CYS A 16 -20.45 -20.38 -1.55
C CYS A 16 -19.46 -19.88 -0.50
N ASP A 17 -18.27 -20.46 -0.47
CA ASP A 17 -17.13 -19.74 0.05
C ASP A 17 -17.01 -18.57 -0.92
N ASP A 18 -17.70 -17.47 -0.58
CA ASP A 18 -17.41 -16.15 -1.11
C ASP A 18 -16.01 -15.86 -0.56
N ASP A 19 -14.99 -16.46 -1.18
CA ASP A 19 -13.65 -15.92 -1.17
C ASP A 19 -13.83 -14.52 -1.78
N ASP A 20 -14.05 -13.54 -0.90
CA ASP A 20 -14.02 -12.13 -1.24
C ASP A 20 -12.67 -11.90 -1.95
N ASP A 21 -12.66 -12.00 -3.28
CA ASP A 21 -11.57 -11.65 -4.19
C ASP A 21 -11.36 -10.12 -4.16
N ASP A 22 -11.21 -9.57 -2.96
CA ASP A 22 -10.74 -8.21 -2.76
C ASP A 22 -9.36 -8.15 -3.42
N ALA A 23 -9.23 -7.29 -4.44
CA ALA A 23 -7.95 -7.03 -5.06
C ALA A 23 -6.91 -6.69 -3.97
N PRO A 24 -5.65 -7.15 -4.10
CA PRO A 24 -4.61 -6.84 -3.14
C PRO A 24 -4.58 -5.32 -2.89
N THR A 25 -4.42 -4.91 -1.63
CA THR A 25 -4.34 -3.50 -1.25
C THR A 25 -3.25 -3.30 -0.22
N CYS A 26 -2.76 -2.06 -0.10
CA CYS A 26 -1.95 -1.64 1.04
C CYS A 26 -2.84 -1.00 2.11
N THR A 27 -2.35 -0.94 3.35
CA THR A 27 -3.02 -0.20 4.43
C THR A 27 -2.21 1.04 4.79
N ASN A 28 -2.82 2.21 4.74
CA ASN A 28 -2.15 3.46 5.11
C ASN A 28 -2.17 3.69 6.65
N ALA A 29 -1.56 4.78 7.13
CA ALA A 29 -1.47 5.07 8.56
C ALA A 29 -2.83 5.37 9.24
N LYS A 30 -3.89 5.63 8.46
CA LYS A 30 -5.27 5.81 8.95
C LYS A 30 -6.05 4.49 9.00
N GLY A 31 -5.47 3.38 8.54
CA GLY A 31 -6.14 2.09 8.43
C GLY A 31 -6.96 1.93 7.14
N GLU A 32 -6.88 2.87 6.19
CA GLU A 32 -7.62 2.79 4.93
C GLU A 32 -6.91 1.81 3.97
N LYS A 33 -7.69 0.96 3.29
CA LYS A 33 -7.22 0.14 2.17
C LYS A 33 -6.99 1.06 0.97
N VAL A 34 -5.82 0.97 0.35
CA VAL A 34 -5.44 1.75 -0.84
C VAL A 34 -5.00 0.83 -1.99
N GLU A 35 -5.45 1.18 -3.19
CA GLU A 35 -5.21 0.41 -4.41
C GLU A 35 -3.76 0.51 -4.89
N ASN A 36 -3.33 -0.44 -5.73
CA ASN A 36 -2.06 -0.41 -6.42
C ASN A 36 -1.81 0.95 -7.10
N GLY A 37 -0.58 1.44 -7.00
CA GLY A 37 -0.17 2.69 -7.64
C GLY A 37 -0.65 3.95 -6.93
N THR A 38 -1.61 3.86 -6.00
CA THR A 38 -2.09 5.00 -5.21
C THR A 38 -0.94 5.63 -4.44
N LYS A 39 -0.84 6.96 -4.50
CA LYS A 39 0.14 7.74 -3.75
C LYS A 39 -0.53 8.55 -2.65
N TRP A 40 0.14 8.69 -1.52
CA TRP A 40 -0.32 9.53 -0.42
C TRP A 40 0.85 10.14 0.35
N ILE A 41 0.57 11.23 1.04
CA ILE A 41 1.53 11.88 1.94
C ILE A 41 1.39 11.30 3.33
N ASP A 42 2.51 10.88 3.92
CA ASP A 42 2.58 10.46 5.31
C ASP A 42 3.92 10.85 5.93
N ARG A 43 3.88 11.59 7.05
CA ARG A 43 5.05 12.02 7.85
C ARG A 43 6.20 12.62 7.02
N GLY A 44 5.88 13.47 6.05
CA GLY A 44 6.88 14.16 5.22
C GLY A 44 7.41 13.34 4.03
N TYR A 45 6.75 12.23 3.70
CA TYR A 45 7.09 11.40 2.56
C TYR A 45 5.88 11.21 1.64
N VAL A 46 6.14 11.07 0.35
CA VAL A 46 5.17 10.53 -0.60
C VAL A 46 5.40 9.03 -0.65
N LYS A 47 4.38 8.28 -0.24
CA LYS A 47 4.35 6.83 -0.28
C LYS A 47 3.52 6.35 -1.45
N GLN A 48 3.81 5.15 -1.94
CA GLN A 48 3.06 4.49 -3.01
C GLN A 48 2.79 3.03 -2.62
N CYS A 49 1.58 2.56 -2.90
CA CYS A 49 1.25 1.15 -2.82
C CYS A 49 1.75 0.46 -4.09
N ILE A 50 2.46 -0.66 -3.94
CA ILE A 50 2.90 -1.49 -5.05
C ILE A 50 2.44 -2.92 -4.84
N HIS A 51 1.96 -3.53 -5.92
CA HIS A 51 1.71 -4.97 -5.97
C HIS A 51 2.99 -5.66 -6.41
N ILE A 52 3.34 -6.72 -5.69
CA ILE A 52 4.48 -7.56 -5.99
C ILE A 52 3.88 -8.87 -6.45
N GLU A 53 4.03 -9.17 -7.74
CA GLU A 53 3.58 -10.43 -8.31
C GLU A 53 4.73 -11.01 -9.14
N ASN A 54 5.30 -12.11 -8.66
CA ASN A 54 6.34 -12.87 -9.32
C ASN A 54 6.08 -14.37 -9.10
N GLU A 55 6.76 -15.24 -9.85
CA GLU A 55 6.61 -16.71 -9.77
C GLU A 55 6.79 -17.30 -8.34
N LYS A 56 7.41 -16.55 -7.43
CA LYS A 56 7.73 -16.99 -6.06
C LYS A 56 6.96 -16.26 -4.95
N GLN A 57 6.35 -15.12 -5.26
CA GLN A 57 5.74 -14.27 -4.23
C GLN A 57 4.66 -13.38 -4.84
N SER A 58 3.48 -13.41 -4.20
CA SER A 58 2.42 -12.43 -4.39
C SER A 58 2.23 -11.64 -3.09
N GLY A 59 1.97 -10.35 -3.18
CA GLY A 59 1.68 -9.50 -2.03
C GLY A 59 1.67 -8.02 -2.36
N THR A 60 1.59 -7.18 -1.33
CA THR A 60 1.64 -5.72 -1.45
C THR A 60 2.76 -5.14 -0.60
N ALA A 61 3.31 -4.01 -1.03
CA ALA A 61 4.27 -3.25 -0.25
C ALA A 61 3.99 -1.75 -0.35
N THR A 62 4.27 -1.04 0.74
CA THR A 62 4.31 0.41 0.75
C THR A 62 5.75 0.88 0.58
N ILE A 63 6.02 1.64 -0.47
CA ILE A 63 7.35 2.21 -0.73
C ILE A 63 7.31 3.73 -0.60
N ILE A 64 8.42 4.33 -0.16
CA ILE A 64 8.62 5.77 -0.29
C ILE A 64 9.06 6.04 -1.74
N VAL A 65 8.48 7.05 -2.39
CA VAL A 65 8.81 7.44 -3.78
C VAL A 65 9.32 8.87 -3.89
N ALA A 66 9.01 9.73 -2.91
CA ALA A 66 9.54 11.08 -2.82
C ALA A 66 9.59 11.57 -1.37
N CYS A 67 10.43 12.57 -1.13
CA CYS A 67 10.44 13.36 0.09
C CYS A 67 9.54 14.59 -0.11
N LEU A 68 8.86 15.02 0.94
CA LEU A 68 8.08 16.25 0.93
C LEU A 68 8.89 17.37 1.58
N SER A 69 9.18 18.42 0.82
CA SER A 69 9.79 19.62 1.39
C SER A 69 8.84 20.34 2.34
N ARG A 70 9.38 21.23 3.18
CA ARG A 70 8.57 22.14 4.03
C ARG A 70 7.63 23.07 3.25
N TYR A 71 7.79 23.12 1.92
CA TYR A 71 6.96 23.90 1.01
C TYR A 71 5.94 23.04 0.26
N TYR A 72 5.73 21.79 0.69
CA TYR A 72 4.83 20.82 0.06
C TYR A 72 5.22 20.44 -1.37
N GLN A 73 6.47 20.72 -1.78
CA GLN A 73 7.02 20.24 -3.04
C GLN A 73 7.55 18.82 -2.87
N GLU A 74 7.12 17.91 -3.75
CA GLU A 74 7.65 16.54 -3.85
C GLU A 74 9.02 16.54 -4.52
N ILE A 75 9.97 15.85 -3.90
CA ILE A 75 11.33 15.68 -4.39
C ILE A 75 11.56 14.17 -4.56
N PRO A 76 11.55 13.66 -5.81
CA PRO A 76 11.67 12.22 -6.07
C PRO A 76 12.94 11.63 -5.46
N ILE A 77 12.87 10.37 -5.05
CA ILE A 77 14.03 9.65 -4.51
C ILE A 77 15.19 9.67 -5.50
N ASN A 78 16.40 9.86 -4.96
CA ASN A 78 17.67 9.94 -5.68
C ASN A 78 17.74 11.10 -6.68
N THR A 79 16.89 12.12 -6.52
CA THR A 79 16.92 13.34 -7.34
C THR A 79 17.21 14.57 -6.48
N GLU A 80 17.61 15.64 -7.17
CA GLU A 80 17.82 16.96 -6.60
C GLU A 80 16.88 17.97 -7.24
N MET A 81 16.30 18.86 -6.44
CA MET A 81 15.40 19.91 -6.91
C MET A 81 15.67 21.22 -6.18
N THR A 82 15.56 22.33 -6.89
CA THR A 82 15.62 23.66 -6.30
C THR A 82 14.22 24.11 -5.91
N VAL A 83 14.00 24.36 -4.62
CA VAL A 83 12.72 24.84 -4.07
C VAL A 83 12.99 26.14 -3.33
N ARG A 84 12.41 27.25 -3.84
CA ARG A 84 12.59 28.61 -3.31
C ARG A 84 14.07 29.02 -3.15
N GLY A 85 14.88 28.74 -4.18
CA GLY A 85 16.30 29.12 -4.22
C GLY A 85 17.23 28.26 -3.36
N LYS A 86 16.71 27.25 -2.67
CA LYS A 86 17.50 26.25 -1.94
C LYS A 86 17.45 24.93 -2.69
N LYS A 87 18.60 24.26 -2.79
CA LYS A 87 18.69 22.95 -3.44
C LYS A 87 18.43 21.86 -2.40
N PHE A 88 17.62 20.88 -2.75
CA PHE A 88 17.27 19.76 -1.89
C PHE A 88 17.49 18.44 -2.61
N LYS A 89 17.93 17.42 -1.88
CA LYS A 89 18.09 16.05 -2.36
C LYS A 89 17.23 15.11 -1.50
N CYS A 90 16.43 14.26 -2.13
CA CYS A 90 15.80 13.14 -1.43
C CYS A 90 16.68 11.90 -1.61
N GLU A 91 17.41 11.52 -0.58
CA GLU A 91 18.38 10.42 -0.65
C GLU A 91 17.85 9.16 0.01
N LYS A 92 18.04 8.02 -0.65
CA LYS A 92 17.77 6.69 -0.08
C LYS A 92 19.08 5.96 0.16
N ASN A 93 19.41 5.71 1.44
CA ASN A 93 20.58 4.94 1.86
C ASN A 93 20.12 3.67 2.60
N GLY A 94 20.12 2.55 1.89
CA GLY A 94 19.52 1.30 2.38
C GLY A 94 18.03 1.47 2.68
N ASN A 95 17.65 1.26 3.94
CA ASN A 95 16.27 1.39 4.42
C ASN A 95 15.91 2.81 4.89
N ILE A 96 16.87 3.74 4.90
CA ILE A 96 16.67 5.11 5.36
C ILE A 96 16.43 6.00 4.15
N THR A 97 15.37 6.82 4.20
CA THR A 97 15.10 7.87 3.22
C THR A 97 15.12 9.21 3.94
N SER A 98 15.87 10.18 3.42
CA SER A 98 16.10 11.47 4.08
C SER A 98 16.07 12.62 3.08
N LEU A 99 15.48 13.75 3.51
CA LEU A 99 15.55 15.02 2.77
C LEU A 99 16.74 15.84 3.28
N VAL A 100 17.65 16.21 2.38
CA VAL A 100 18.87 16.97 2.69
C VAL A 100 18.86 18.28 1.92
N GLU A 101 19.14 19.42 2.58
CA GLU A 101 19.42 20.68 1.90
C GLU A 101 20.89 20.66 1.43
N VAL A 102 21.10 20.85 0.13
CA VAL A 102 22.42 20.83 -0.51
C VAL A 102 22.86 22.29 -0.70
N HIS A 103 24.08 22.61 -0.27
CA HIS A 103 24.69 23.93 -0.42
C HIS A 103 25.53 23.99 -1.70
#